data_AF-A0A6J0NNG7-F1
#
_entry.id   AF-A0A6J0NNG7-F1
#
_cell.length_a   1.000
_cell.length_b   1.000
_cell.length_c   1.000
_cell.angle_alpha   90.00
_cell.angle_beta   90.00
_cell.angle_gamma   90.00
#
_symmetry.space_group_name_H-M   'P 1'
#
loop_
_entity.id
_entity.type
_entity.pdbx_description
1 polymer ?
#
loop_
_entity_poly.entity_id
_entity_poly.type
_entity_poly.pdbx_seq_one_letter_code
_entity_poly.pdbx_strand_id
1 'polypeptide(L)'
;MDTSDEGCLSLEIETGIKNGFIELAAFEHQPETIAIQDAVKLLLQGLHEDVNREGIKKTPFRVAKALREGTRGYKLKVKEFVQSALFPEAGLDEGVGQAGGVGGLVVVRDLDHYSYCESCLLPFHVRCHVGYVPSEQRVLGLSKFSRVADVFAKRLQEPQRLADDICSALQHWVKPSGVAVVLQCSHVHFPCLEVDSSHHGFVKLMVSSGSGVFEDEGSSLWGEFLSFLKFKRVKTQALRGTNGSVMKEWCPSVKTSSEEEDPEMVSAVVSILKSLGEDPSREGLIATPSRFLKWMMNFQNVNFEMKLNGVNVNGVKVKEKKNKKMYCELNVPFWSMCEHHLLPFYGVVHIGYYCAEGYNHKPSLMKSIVHFYGFKLQVQERMTRQIAETLSPLVGGDVIVVAEAGHSCMVSRGIEKFGSSTATIAVLGQFSNDSSARAEFLDKIHATAALKVDASSPF
;
A
#
# COMPACT_ATOMS: atom_id res chain seq x y z
N MET A 1 -10.93 -30.29 5.99
CA MET A 1 -12.13 -29.48 5.70
C MET A 1 -11.80 -28.08 6.17
N ASP A 2 -11.29 -27.24 5.28
CA ASP A 2 -11.19 -25.79 5.48
C ASP A 2 -11.36 -25.17 4.10
N THR A 3 -12.59 -24.73 3.86
CA THR A 3 -13.04 -23.98 2.69
C THR A 3 -13.15 -22.53 3.13
N SER A 4 -12.07 -21.76 3.01
CA SER A 4 -12.14 -20.30 2.92
C SER A 4 -11.88 -19.91 1.48
N ASP A 5 -12.97 -19.96 0.72
CA ASP A 5 -13.12 -19.57 -0.67
C ASP A 5 -12.82 -18.06 -0.79
N GLU A 6 -11.78 -17.67 -1.53
CA GLU A 6 -11.56 -16.28 -1.92
C GLU A 6 -12.61 -15.91 -2.96
N GLY A 7 -13.75 -15.41 -2.48
CA GLY A 7 -14.84 -14.88 -3.29
C GLY A 7 -14.35 -13.79 -4.23
N CYS A 8 -14.27 -14.16 -5.50
CA CYS A 8 -13.98 -13.31 -6.63
C CYS A 8 -15.13 -12.30 -6.84
N LEU A 9 -14.88 -11.02 -6.60
CA LEU A 9 -15.69 -9.92 -7.16
C LEU A 9 -14.84 -9.24 -8.23
N SER A 10 -14.55 -9.96 -9.30
CA SER A 10 -14.14 -9.36 -10.56
C SER A 10 -15.40 -8.89 -11.31
N LEU A 11 -15.29 -7.74 -11.98
CA LEU A 11 -16.26 -7.28 -12.97
C LEU A 11 -16.53 -8.43 -13.96
N GLU A 12 -17.70 -9.06 -13.85
CA GLU A 12 -18.21 -10.02 -14.80
C GLU A 12 -18.28 -9.36 -16.17
N ILE A 13 -17.33 -9.71 -17.04
CA ILE A 13 -17.58 -9.71 -18.47
C ILE A 13 -18.52 -10.89 -18.68
N GLU A 14 -19.74 -10.62 -19.13
CA GLU A 14 -20.73 -11.63 -19.53
C GLU A 14 -20.16 -12.53 -20.63
N THR A 15 -19.38 -13.55 -20.26
CA THR A 15 -19.17 -14.80 -20.99
C THR A 15 -18.55 -15.86 -20.07
N GLY A 16 -19.40 -16.74 -19.50
CA GLY A 16 -19.06 -18.15 -19.27
C GLY A 16 -18.30 -18.55 -17.98
N ILE A 17 -19.04 -18.81 -16.89
CA ILE A 17 -18.56 -19.44 -15.65
C ILE A 17 -18.34 -20.96 -15.85
N LYS A 18 -17.34 -21.34 -16.67
CA LYS A 18 -16.81 -22.72 -16.75
C LYS A 18 -15.27 -22.81 -16.89
N ASN A 19 -14.53 -21.70 -17.02
CA ASN A 19 -13.11 -21.72 -17.44
C ASN A 19 -12.04 -21.36 -16.39
N GLY A 20 -12.40 -20.97 -15.16
CA GLY A 20 -11.44 -20.39 -14.20
C GLY A 20 -10.26 -21.29 -13.81
N PHE A 21 -10.44 -22.61 -13.76
CA PHE A 21 -9.36 -23.53 -13.38
C PHE A 21 -8.34 -23.79 -14.52
N ILE A 22 -8.81 -23.79 -15.77
CA ILE A 22 -7.97 -24.01 -16.96
C ILE A 22 -7.13 -22.76 -17.26
N GLU A 23 -7.71 -21.56 -17.08
CA GLU A 23 -6.99 -20.29 -17.23
C GLU A 23 -5.90 -20.08 -16.17
N LEU A 24 -6.14 -20.46 -14.91
CA LEU A 24 -5.11 -20.39 -13.87
C LEU A 24 -3.93 -21.33 -14.15
N ALA A 25 -4.22 -22.57 -14.57
CA ALA A 25 -3.18 -23.52 -14.94
C ALA A 25 -2.38 -23.01 -16.15
N ALA A 26 -3.05 -22.46 -17.17
CA ALA A 26 -2.37 -21.87 -18.32
C ALA A 26 -1.51 -20.65 -17.95
N PHE A 27 -1.93 -19.84 -16.96
CA PHE A 27 -1.18 -18.68 -16.49
C PHE A 27 0.11 -19.06 -15.74
N GLU A 28 0.05 -20.08 -14.87
CA GLU A 28 1.18 -20.54 -14.05
C GLU A 28 2.33 -21.07 -14.90
N HIS A 29 2.02 -21.65 -16.06
CA HIS A 29 2.99 -22.24 -16.98
C HIS A 29 3.49 -21.27 -18.07
N GLN A 30 3.08 -20.00 -18.04
CA GLN A 30 3.61 -19.00 -18.97
C GLN A 30 5.11 -18.74 -18.67
N PRO A 31 5.98 -18.66 -19.70
CA PRO A 31 7.42 -18.49 -19.51
C PRO A 31 7.79 -17.29 -18.63
N GLU A 32 7.08 -16.16 -18.80
CA GLU A 32 7.30 -14.94 -18.03
C GLU A 32 6.91 -15.14 -16.56
N THR A 33 5.84 -15.91 -16.29
CA THR A 33 5.44 -16.25 -14.92
C THR A 33 6.49 -17.12 -14.24
N ILE A 34 7.02 -18.12 -14.94
CA ILE A 34 8.07 -19.02 -14.43
C ILE A 34 9.34 -18.22 -14.13
N ALA A 35 9.75 -17.33 -15.04
CA ALA A 35 10.93 -16.49 -14.85
C ALA A 35 10.82 -15.58 -13.61
N ILE A 36 9.63 -14.98 -13.37
CA ILE A 36 9.39 -14.21 -12.13
C ILE A 36 9.44 -15.12 -10.90
N GLN A 37 8.86 -16.33 -10.97
CA GLN A 37 8.91 -17.27 -9.85
C GLN A 37 10.35 -17.65 -9.49
N ASP A 38 11.19 -17.95 -10.47
CA ASP A 38 12.57 -18.34 -10.23
C ASP A 38 13.40 -17.17 -9.70
N ALA A 39 13.17 -15.96 -10.22
CA ALA A 39 13.76 -14.74 -9.65
C ALA A 39 13.35 -14.56 -8.17
N VAL A 40 12.08 -14.74 -7.83
CA VAL A 40 11.60 -14.60 -6.45
C VAL A 40 12.19 -15.67 -5.52
N LYS A 41 12.40 -16.91 -6.00
CA LYS A 41 13.11 -17.93 -5.21
C LYS A 41 14.54 -17.49 -4.90
N LEU A 42 15.25 -16.92 -5.88
CA LEU A 42 16.60 -16.40 -5.70
C LEU A 42 16.61 -15.26 -4.67
N LEU A 43 15.65 -14.34 -4.75
CA LEU A 43 15.49 -13.27 -3.77
C LEU A 43 15.26 -13.81 -2.34
N LEU A 44 14.41 -14.83 -2.18
CA LEU A 44 14.18 -15.48 -0.89
C LEU A 44 15.44 -16.17 -0.35
N GLN A 45 16.21 -16.84 -1.21
CA GLN A 45 17.49 -17.46 -0.85
C GLN A 45 18.52 -16.41 -0.41
N GLY A 46 18.57 -15.27 -1.10
CA GLY A 46 19.40 -14.13 -0.73
C GLY A 46 19.04 -13.52 0.63
N LEU A 47 17.77 -13.62 1.05
CA LEU A 47 17.32 -13.28 2.41
C LEU A 47 17.58 -14.39 3.44
N HIS A 48 18.23 -15.49 3.06
CA HIS A 48 18.45 -16.68 3.88
C HIS A 48 17.17 -17.39 4.34
N GLU A 49 16.10 -17.34 3.53
CA GLU A 49 14.87 -18.09 3.80
C GLU A 49 14.91 -19.50 3.21
N ASP A 50 14.31 -20.46 3.91
CA ASP A 50 14.03 -21.79 3.34
C ASP A 50 12.80 -21.70 2.42
N VAL A 51 13.05 -21.67 1.11
CA VAL A 51 12.01 -21.60 0.06
C VAL A 51 10.98 -22.73 0.12
N ASN A 52 11.25 -23.83 0.84
CA ASN A 52 10.33 -24.95 0.98
C ASN A 52 9.41 -24.84 2.20
N ARG A 53 9.61 -23.88 3.11
CA ARG A 53 8.73 -23.74 4.27
C ARG A 53 7.30 -23.43 3.83
N GLU A 54 6.32 -24.02 4.51
CA GLU A 54 4.90 -23.96 4.14
C GLU A 54 4.38 -22.54 3.88
N GLY A 55 4.80 -21.55 4.68
CA GLY A 55 4.36 -20.16 4.55
C GLY A 55 4.78 -19.46 3.25
N ILE A 56 5.93 -19.82 2.65
CA ILE A 56 6.46 -19.15 1.44
C ILE A 56 6.65 -20.04 0.23
N LYS A 57 6.36 -21.35 0.34
CA LYS A 57 6.40 -22.27 -0.79
C LYS A 57 5.60 -21.77 -2.00
N LYS A 58 4.46 -21.09 -1.75
CA LYS A 58 3.62 -20.47 -2.79
C LYS A 58 3.92 -19.00 -3.05
N THR A 59 4.85 -18.38 -2.31
CA THR A 59 5.20 -16.96 -2.46
C THR A 59 5.71 -16.62 -3.85
N PRO A 60 6.61 -17.40 -4.48
CA PRO A 60 7.02 -17.13 -5.86
C PRO A 60 5.86 -16.97 -6.82
N PHE A 61 4.93 -17.94 -6.84
CA PHE A 61 3.74 -17.89 -7.69
C PHE A 61 2.83 -16.70 -7.35
N ARG A 62 2.61 -16.46 -6.05
CA ARG A 62 1.80 -15.33 -5.58
C ARG A 62 2.39 -14.00 -6.07
N VAL A 63 3.69 -13.79 -5.92
CA VAL A 63 4.38 -12.56 -6.36
C VAL A 63 4.27 -12.42 -7.88
N ALA A 64 4.55 -13.47 -8.64
CA ALA A 64 4.42 -13.46 -10.11
C ALA A 64 3.00 -13.09 -10.55
N LYS A 65 1.98 -13.69 -9.95
CA LYS A 65 0.57 -13.37 -10.23
C LYS A 65 0.26 -11.90 -9.93
N ALA A 66 0.69 -11.38 -8.78
CA ALA A 66 0.41 -10.00 -8.38
C ALA A 66 1.06 -8.97 -9.33
N LEU A 67 2.36 -9.15 -9.64
CA LEU A 67 3.06 -8.24 -10.53
C LEU A 67 2.44 -8.22 -11.92
N ARG A 68 2.13 -9.40 -12.48
CA ARG A 68 1.52 -9.51 -13.80
C ARG A 68 0.11 -8.91 -13.88
N GLU A 69 -0.70 -9.10 -12.84
CA GLU A 69 -2.02 -8.45 -12.76
C GLU A 69 -1.91 -6.94 -12.63
N GLY A 70 -1.02 -6.45 -11.78
CA GLY A 70 -0.81 -5.02 -11.60
C GLY A 70 -0.01 -4.34 -12.71
N THR A 71 0.50 -5.09 -13.70
CA THR A 71 1.08 -4.54 -14.94
C THR A 71 0.27 -4.89 -16.20
N ARG A 72 -0.97 -5.40 -16.05
CA ARG A 72 -1.81 -5.78 -17.20
C ARG A 72 -2.12 -4.62 -18.15
N GLY A 73 -2.01 -3.39 -17.67
CA GLY A 73 -2.26 -2.15 -18.42
C GLY A 73 -1.36 -1.97 -19.65
N TYR A 74 -0.20 -2.64 -19.72
CA TYR A 74 0.62 -2.67 -20.93
C TYR A 74 -0.06 -3.38 -22.11
N LYS A 75 -0.97 -4.32 -21.84
CA LYS A 75 -1.69 -5.09 -22.85
C LYS A 75 -3.03 -4.48 -23.25
N LEU A 76 -3.48 -3.45 -22.53
CA LEU A 76 -4.78 -2.81 -22.76
C LEU A 76 -4.66 -1.59 -23.67
N LYS A 77 -5.71 -1.33 -24.46
CA LYS A 77 -5.80 -0.17 -25.35
C LYS A 77 -6.98 0.71 -24.95
N VAL A 78 -6.71 2.00 -24.72
CA VAL A 78 -7.74 2.99 -24.33
C VAL A 78 -8.93 3.02 -25.29
N LYS A 79 -8.65 2.93 -26.60
CA LYS A 79 -9.65 2.94 -27.68
C LYS A 79 -10.81 1.97 -27.43
N GLU A 80 -10.52 0.77 -26.92
CA GLU A 80 -11.50 -0.30 -26.73
C GLU A 80 -12.55 0.06 -25.65
N PHE A 81 -12.19 0.93 -24.70
CA PHE A 81 -13.09 1.35 -23.62
C PHE A 81 -13.95 2.57 -23.97
N VAL A 82 -13.38 3.50 -24.77
CA VAL A 82 -13.98 4.81 -25.05
C VAL A 82 -14.99 4.75 -26.20
N GLN A 83 -14.69 4.04 -27.30
CA GLN A 83 -15.48 4.10 -28.53
C GLN A 83 -16.93 3.63 -28.38
N SER A 84 -17.21 2.74 -27.42
CA SER A 84 -18.55 2.19 -27.19
C SER A 84 -19.43 3.03 -26.23
N ALA A 85 -18.94 4.18 -25.75
CA ALA A 85 -19.58 4.90 -24.63
C ALA A 85 -19.51 6.43 -24.71
N LEU A 86 -19.39 6.96 -25.93
CA LEU A 86 -19.68 8.36 -26.20
C LEU A 86 -21.16 8.47 -26.54
N PHE A 87 -21.90 9.25 -25.76
CA PHE A 87 -23.35 9.42 -25.92
C PHE A 87 -23.65 10.87 -26.30
N PRO A 88 -24.60 11.09 -27.24
CA PRO A 88 -25.17 12.42 -27.41
C PRO A 88 -26.00 12.77 -26.17
N GLU A 89 -25.87 13.98 -25.64
CA GLU A 89 -26.70 14.44 -24.52
C GLU A 89 -27.90 15.26 -25.05
N ALA A 90 -29.11 14.96 -24.58
CA ALA A 90 -30.32 15.66 -25.05
C ALA A 90 -30.40 17.07 -24.46
N GLY A 91 -30.82 18.08 -25.25
CA GLY A 91 -30.99 19.46 -24.81
C GLY A 91 -29.85 20.42 -25.19
N LEU A 92 -28.94 19.98 -26.06
CA LEU A 92 -27.77 20.72 -26.52
C LEU A 92 -28.01 21.65 -27.72
N ASP A 93 -29.26 21.71 -28.21
CA ASP A 93 -29.61 22.38 -29.46
C ASP A 93 -29.95 23.88 -29.28
N GLU A 94 -30.24 24.34 -28.06
CA GLU A 94 -30.81 25.69 -27.84
C GLU A 94 -29.84 26.75 -27.30
N GLY A 95 -28.55 26.45 -27.07
CA GLY A 95 -27.52 27.48 -26.89
C GLY A 95 -27.68 28.45 -25.69
N VAL A 96 -28.60 28.19 -24.76
CA VAL A 96 -28.80 29.05 -23.58
C VAL A 96 -27.90 28.57 -22.44
N GLY A 97 -26.69 29.13 -22.36
CA GLY A 97 -25.78 29.01 -21.21
C GLY A 97 -24.87 27.78 -21.17
N GLN A 98 -24.05 27.70 -20.11
CA GLN A 98 -23.23 26.54 -19.78
C GLN A 98 -23.98 25.70 -18.74
N ALA A 99 -24.45 24.51 -19.11
CA ALA A 99 -25.20 23.64 -18.20
C ALA A 99 -24.84 22.18 -18.46
N GLY A 100 -24.24 21.49 -17.47
CA GLY A 100 -24.18 20.03 -17.25
C GLY A 100 -23.65 19.10 -18.35
N GLY A 101 -23.52 19.59 -19.57
CA GLY A 101 -23.44 18.85 -20.83
C GLY A 101 -23.20 19.78 -22.03
N VAL A 102 -23.66 21.03 -21.94
CA VAL A 102 -23.38 22.11 -22.91
C VAL A 102 -22.16 22.92 -22.45
N GLY A 103 -20.95 22.54 -22.87
CA GLY A 103 -19.72 23.35 -22.70
C GLY A 103 -19.33 23.74 -21.26
N GLY A 104 -19.97 23.14 -20.25
CA GLY A 104 -19.69 23.34 -18.83
C GLY A 104 -18.75 22.28 -18.28
N LEU A 105 -18.17 22.55 -17.11
CA LEU A 105 -17.24 21.65 -16.44
C LEU A 105 -17.96 20.40 -15.87
N VAL A 106 -17.51 19.22 -16.27
CA VAL A 106 -17.89 17.93 -15.67
C VAL A 106 -16.74 17.41 -14.81
N VAL A 107 -17.03 17.03 -13.56
CA VAL A 107 -16.02 16.53 -12.60
C VAL A 107 -16.33 15.11 -12.16
N VAL A 108 -15.39 14.19 -12.43
CA VAL A 108 -15.38 12.82 -11.93
C VAL A 108 -14.24 12.69 -10.91
N ARG A 109 -14.55 12.36 -9.67
CA ARG A 109 -13.60 12.43 -8.55
C ARG A 109 -13.65 11.19 -7.68
N ASP A 110 -12.63 11.03 -6.84
CA ASP A 110 -12.45 9.90 -5.92
C ASP A 110 -12.35 8.54 -6.67
N LEU A 111 -11.68 8.53 -7.83
CA LEU A 111 -11.39 7.29 -8.56
C LEU A 111 -10.14 6.64 -7.95
N ASP A 112 -10.36 5.63 -7.11
CA ASP A 112 -9.28 4.92 -6.43
C ASP A 112 -8.64 3.84 -7.33
N HIS A 113 -7.31 3.91 -7.47
CA HIS A 113 -6.47 3.00 -8.23
C HIS A 113 -5.17 2.72 -7.46
N TYR A 114 -4.44 1.67 -7.81
CA TYR A 114 -3.03 1.53 -7.42
C TYR A 114 -2.16 1.43 -8.66
N SER A 115 -0.88 1.73 -8.47
CA SER A 115 0.15 1.49 -9.47
C SER A 115 1.41 0.98 -8.80
N TYR A 116 2.38 0.50 -9.57
CA TYR A 116 3.69 0.10 -9.07
C TYR A 116 4.69 1.23 -9.32
N CYS A 117 5.42 1.64 -8.29
CA CYS A 117 6.43 2.69 -8.43
C CYS A 117 7.58 2.14 -9.27
N GLU A 118 7.84 2.76 -10.41
CA GLU A 118 8.91 2.31 -11.29
C GLU A 118 10.28 2.32 -10.61
N SER A 119 10.52 3.25 -9.69
CA SER A 119 11.79 3.41 -8.99
C SER A 119 12.09 2.32 -7.96
N CYS A 120 11.10 1.58 -7.46
CA CYS A 120 11.32 0.62 -6.38
C CYS A 120 10.44 -0.63 -6.43
N LEU A 121 9.60 -0.80 -7.46
CA LEU A 121 8.66 -1.93 -7.62
C LEU A 121 7.64 -2.13 -6.50
N LEU A 122 7.50 -1.17 -5.58
CA LEU A 122 6.47 -1.21 -4.54
C LEU A 122 5.18 -0.55 -5.02
N PRO A 123 4.01 -1.05 -4.60
CA PRO A 123 2.74 -0.45 -4.95
C PRO A 123 2.56 0.90 -4.23
N PHE A 124 1.90 1.82 -4.92
CA PHE A 124 1.43 3.09 -4.35
C PHE A 124 -0.04 3.33 -4.71
N HIS A 125 -0.73 4.00 -3.80
CA HIS A 125 -2.13 4.39 -3.99
C HIS A 125 -2.21 5.63 -4.88
N VAL A 126 -3.21 5.64 -5.75
CA VAL A 126 -3.56 6.76 -6.62
C VAL A 126 -5.04 7.04 -6.44
N ARG A 127 -5.38 8.25 -5.98
CA ARG A 127 -6.74 8.78 -6.09
C ARG A 127 -6.79 9.77 -7.23
N CYS A 128 -7.47 9.40 -8.29
CA CYS A 128 -7.59 10.16 -9.53
C CYS A 128 -8.86 11.01 -9.52
N HIS A 129 -8.70 12.27 -9.95
CA HIS A 129 -9.77 13.23 -10.16
C HIS A 129 -9.63 13.78 -11.57
N VAL A 130 -10.73 13.82 -12.32
CA VAL A 130 -10.79 14.29 -13.69
C VAL A 130 -11.83 15.40 -13.79
N GLY A 131 -11.42 16.57 -14.28
CA GLY A 131 -12.32 17.61 -14.78
C GLY A 131 -12.24 17.63 -16.30
N TYR A 132 -13.35 17.76 -17.01
CA TYR A 132 -13.31 17.98 -18.46
C TYR A 132 -14.47 18.84 -18.92
N VAL A 133 -14.29 19.49 -20.08
CA VAL A 133 -15.34 20.29 -20.73
C VAL A 133 -15.77 19.57 -22.01
N PRO A 134 -16.96 18.94 -22.03
CA PRO A 134 -17.48 18.24 -23.20
C PRO A 134 -17.55 19.15 -24.44
N SER A 135 -17.34 18.56 -25.61
CA SER A 135 -17.45 19.21 -26.92
C SER A 135 -18.36 18.39 -27.85
N GLU A 136 -18.81 19.00 -28.94
CA GLU A 136 -19.54 18.31 -30.03
C GLU A 136 -20.76 17.51 -29.54
N GLN A 137 -21.40 18.00 -28.48
CA GLN A 137 -22.56 17.37 -27.87
C GLN A 137 -22.38 15.94 -27.34
N ARG A 138 -21.15 15.53 -27.02
CA ARG A 138 -20.86 14.17 -26.53
C ARG A 138 -20.30 14.16 -25.12
N VAL A 139 -20.83 13.25 -24.31
CA VAL A 139 -20.37 12.97 -22.95
C VAL A 139 -19.84 11.55 -22.85
N LEU A 140 -18.75 11.37 -22.10
CA LEU A 140 -18.20 10.06 -21.81
C LEU A 140 -18.90 9.45 -20.59
N GLY A 141 -19.36 8.20 -20.70
CA GLY A 141 -19.93 7.48 -19.56
C GLY A 141 -18.98 7.44 -18.35
N LEU A 142 -19.49 7.77 -17.16
CA LEU A 142 -18.68 8.00 -15.94
C LEU A 142 -17.73 6.85 -15.60
N SER A 143 -18.16 5.60 -15.77
CA SER A 143 -17.33 4.43 -15.48
C SER A 143 -16.09 4.32 -16.38
N LYS A 144 -16.07 5.01 -17.52
CA LYS A 144 -14.97 4.93 -18.48
C LYS A 144 -13.75 5.73 -18.04
N PHE A 145 -13.91 6.81 -17.28
CA PHE A 145 -12.78 7.56 -16.70
C PHE A 145 -11.90 6.66 -15.84
N SER A 146 -12.51 5.88 -14.95
CA SER A 146 -11.80 4.90 -14.13
C SER A 146 -11.13 3.82 -15.00
N ARG A 147 -11.79 3.32 -16.06
CA ARG A 147 -11.17 2.33 -16.96
C ARG A 147 -9.97 2.89 -17.73
N VAL A 148 -10.04 4.14 -18.20
CA VAL A 148 -8.89 4.80 -18.85
C VAL A 148 -7.75 4.96 -17.85
N ALA A 149 -8.04 5.42 -16.63
CA ALA A 149 -7.04 5.50 -15.57
C ALA A 149 -6.42 4.12 -15.25
N ASP A 150 -7.20 3.04 -15.22
CA ASP A 150 -6.70 1.67 -14.95
C ASP A 150 -5.69 1.18 -16.00
N VAL A 151 -5.87 1.54 -17.28
CA VAL A 151 -4.92 1.20 -18.36
C VAL A 151 -3.51 1.70 -18.05
N PHE A 152 -3.39 2.89 -17.47
CA PHE A 152 -2.11 3.50 -17.15
C PHE A 152 -1.66 3.20 -15.72
N ALA A 153 -2.59 3.08 -14.78
CA ALA A 153 -2.28 2.77 -13.38
C ALA A 153 -1.75 1.34 -13.23
N LYS A 154 -2.24 0.37 -14.02
CA LYS A 154 -1.75 -1.02 -14.02
C LYS A 154 -0.47 -1.17 -14.83
N ARG A 155 0.56 -0.39 -14.48
CA ARG A 155 1.91 -0.30 -15.07
C ARG A 155 2.93 0.06 -13.99
N LEU A 156 4.21 0.06 -14.35
CA LEU A 156 5.25 0.74 -13.57
C LEU A 156 5.19 2.23 -13.88
N GLN A 157 4.93 3.05 -12.85
CA GLN A 157 4.65 4.47 -13.00
C GLN A 157 5.46 5.37 -12.08
N GLU A 158 5.63 6.59 -12.57
CA GLU A 158 5.91 7.78 -11.80
C GLU A 158 4.62 8.64 -11.77
N PRO A 159 4.25 9.25 -10.62
CA PRO A 159 2.99 9.99 -10.49
C PRO A 159 2.71 11.04 -11.58
N GLN A 160 3.65 11.91 -11.92
CA GLN A 160 3.44 12.96 -12.92
C GLN A 160 3.18 12.34 -14.30
N ARG A 161 4.01 11.38 -14.72
CA ARG A 161 3.79 10.68 -15.99
C ARG A 161 2.43 9.99 -16.05
N LEU A 162 1.98 9.37 -14.95
CA LEU A 162 0.65 8.79 -14.87
C LEU A 162 -0.46 9.84 -15.09
N ALA A 163 -0.32 11.04 -14.52
CA ALA A 163 -1.28 12.13 -14.72
C ALA A 163 -1.30 12.58 -16.20
N ASP A 164 -0.12 12.73 -16.80
CA ASP A 164 0.06 13.15 -18.19
C ASP A 164 -0.50 12.12 -19.17
N ASP A 165 -0.23 10.82 -18.95
CA ASP A 165 -0.74 9.73 -19.77
C ASP A 165 -2.28 9.68 -19.77
N ILE A 166 -2.90 9.80 -18.59
CA ILE A 166 -4.36 9.82 -18.46
C ILE A 166 -4.94 11.05 -19.15
N CYS A 167 -4.36 12.23 -18.90
CA CYS A 167 -4.79 13.51 -19.48
C CYS A 167 -4.74 13.47 -21.01
N SER A 168 -3.59 13.09 -21.57
CA SER A 168 -3.37 12.97 -23.01
C SER A 168 -4.31 11.94 -23.66
N ALA A 169 -4.53 10.79 -23.03
CA ALA A 169 -5.43 9.77 -23.55
C ALA A 169 -6.89 10.24 -23.58
N LEU A 170 -7.35 10.90 -22.52
CA LEU A 170 -8.70 11.46 -22.48
C LEU A 170 -8.86 12.55 -23.53
N GLN A 171 -7.88 13.46 -23.65
CA GLN A 171 -7.91 14.50 -24.68
C GLN A 171 -7.99 13.90 -26.08
N HIS A 172 -7.17 12.89 -26.38
CA HIS A 172 -7.09 12.29 -27.71
C HIS A 172 -8.35 11.51 -28.10
N TRP A 173 -8.87 10.66 -27.20
CA TRP A 173 -9.96 9.74 -27.51
C TRP A 173 -11.36 10.32 -27.28
N VAL A 174 -11.52 11.21 -26.30
CA VAL A 174 -12.80 11.88 -26.00
C VAL A 174 -12.95 13.17 -26.82
N LYS A 175 -11.83 13.83 -27.15
CA LYS A 175 -11.76 15.11 -27.86
C LYS A 175 -12.55 16.26 -27.20
N PRO A 176 -12.47 16.43 -25.87
CA PRO A 176 -13.15 17.52 -25.19
C PRO A 176 -12.51 18.87 -25.55
N SER A 177 -13.17 19.98 -25.19
CA SER A 177 -12.55 21.31 -25.26
C SER A 177 -11.32 21.40 -24.36
N GLY A 178 -11.29 20.62 -23.28
CA GLY A 178 -10.10 20.36 -22.49
C GLY A 178 -10.36 19.37 -21.37
N VAL A 179 -9.29 18.88 -20.78
CA VAL A 179 -9.28 17.94 -19.66
C VAL A 179 -8.21 18.35 -18.65
N ALA A 180 -8.53 18.19 -17.37
CA ALA A 180 -7.65 18.33 -16.24
C ALA A 180 -7.67 17.03 -15.44
N VAL A 181 -6.49 16.56 -15.05
CA VAL A 181 -6.31 15.39 -14.19
C VAL A 181 -5.54 15.84 -12.95
N VAL A 182 -6.03 15.50 -11.77
CA VAL A 182 -5.32 15.67 -10.50
C VAL A 182 -5.22 14.30 -9.84
N LEU A 183 -4.00 13.88 -9.53
CA LEU A 183 -3.75 12.64 -8.79
C LEU A 183 -3.28 12.96 -7.38
N GLN A 184 -3.86 12.29 -6.40
CA GLN A 184 -3.34 12.25 -5.04
C GLN A 184 -2.71 10.88 -4.83
N CYS A 185 -1.39 10.85 -4.75
CA CYS A 185 -0.64 9.62 -4.58
C CYS A 185 -0.23 9.45 -3.12
N SER A 186 -0.22 8.20 -2.64
CA SER A 186 0.36 7.82 -1.34
C SER A 186 1.30 6.63 -1.53
N HIS A 187 2.58 6.79 -1.18
CA HIS A 187 3.61 5.76 -1.30
C HIS A 187 4.15 5.42 0.07
N VAL A 188 4.38 4.13 0.33
CA VAL A 188 4.93 3.65 1.59
C VAL A 188 6.29 4.31 1.87
N HIS A 189 6.51 4.76 3.10
CA HIS A 189 7.80 5.32 3.51
C HIS A 189 8.88 4.22 3.54
N PHE A 190 10.15 4.60 3.34
CA PHE A 190 11.25 3.67 3.53
C PHE A 190 11.38 3.39 5.05
N PRO A 191 11.38 2.14 5.50
CA PRO A 191 11.52 1.85 6.92
C PRO A 191 12.91 2.26 7.38
N CYS A 192 13.02 3.33 8.16
CA CYS A 192 14.25 3.74 8.84
C CYS A 192 14.26 3.19 10.27
N LEU A 193 15.44 2.80 10.76
CA LEU A 193 15.66 2.29 12.12
C LEU A 193 15.34 3.34 13.19
N GLU A 194 15.47 4.63 12.87
CA GLU A 194 15.11 5.74 13.74
C GLU A 194 13.62 6.06 13.56
N VAL A 195 12.77 5.32 14.28
CA VAL A 195 11.32 5.50 14.24
C VAL A 195 10.94 6.76 15.01
N ASP A 196 11.10 7.92 14.38
CA ASP A 196 10.55 9.17 14.89
C ASP A 196 9.01 9.18 14.73
N SER A 197 8.34 9.50 15.83
CA SER A 197 6.87 9.50 15.97
C SER A 197 6.09 10.45 15.05
N SER A 198 6.77 11.24 14.21
CA SER A 198 6.19 12.27 13.34
C SER A 198 5.99 11.81 11.88
N HIS A 199 6.60 10.69 11.47
CA HIS A 199 6.45 10.19 10.11
C HIS A 199 5.25 9.23 10.01
N HIS A 200 4.11 9.79 9.61
CA HIS A 200 3.00 9.01 9.08
C HIS A 200 3.57 8.11 7.96
N GLY A 201 3.42 6.78 8.06
CA GLY A 201 4.10 5.77 7.21
C GLY A 201 3.91 5.87 5.68
N PHE A 202 3.35 6.96 5.18
CA PHE A 202 3.27 7.28 3.76
C PHE A 202 3.81 8.66 3.44
N VAL A 203 4.51 8.75 2.31
CA VAL A 203 4.72 9.99 1.59
C VAL A 203 3.46 10.27 0.77
N LYS A 204 2.97 11.51 0.79
CA LYS A 204 1.82 11.96 0.00
C LYS A 204 2.26 13.01 -1.01
N LEU A 205 1.84 12.86 -2.26
CA LEU A 205 2.16 13.76 -3.36
C LEU A 205 0.87 14.07 -4.11
N MET A 206 0.76 15.29 -4.59
CA MET A 206 -0.29 15.70 -5.51
C MET A 206 0.38 16.16 -6.80
N VAL A 207 -0.11 15.66 -7.93
CA VAL A 207 0.34 16.05 -9.27
C VAL A 207 -0.87 16.42 -10.12
N SER A 208 -0.68 17.30 -11.08
CA SER A 208 -1.69 17.77 -12.02
C SER A 208 -1.20 17.67 -13.45
N SER A 209 -2.15 17.50 -14.38
CA SER A 209 -1.92 17.60 -15.81
C SER A 209 -3.15 18.20 -16.47
N GLY A 210 -2.94 19.08 -17.45
CA GLY A 210 -4.00 19.81 -18.14
C GLY A 210 -3.79 19.85 -19.65
N SER A 211 -4.90 19.87 -20.41
CA SER A 211 -4.88 20.00 -21.86
C SER A 211 -6.11 20.76 -22.38
N GLY A 212 -5.97 21.42 -23.54
CA GLY A 212 -7.03 22.27 -24.11
C GLY A 212 -7.32 23.49 -23.25
N VAL A 213 -8.58 23.74 -22.90
CA VAL A 213 -8.97 24.86 -22.00
C VAL A 213 -8.35 24.79 -20.60
N PHE A 214 -7.70 23.67 -20.24
CA PHE A 214 -6.95 23.48 -19.00
C PHE A 214 -5.42 23.57 -19.17
N GLU A 215 -4.89 24.05 -20.30
CA GLU A 215 -3.43 24.23 -20.44
C GLU A 215 -2.85 25.27 -19.46
N ASP A 216 -3.60 26.35 -19.17
CA ASP A 216 -3.23 27.35 -18.18
C ASP A 216 -3.80 27.01 -16.80
N GLU A 217 -2.96 26.48 -15.90
CA GLU A 217 -3.29 26.18 -14.49
C GLU A 217 -3.79 27.39 -13.69
N GLY A 218 -3.54 28.62 -14.17
CA GLY A 218 -4.03 29.86 -13.58
C GLY A 218 -5.46 30.24 -13.97
N SER A 219 -6.08 29.54 -14.91
CA SER A 219 -7.41 29.88 -15.44
C SER A 219 -8.54 29.69 -14.41
N SER A 220 -9.66 30.40 -14.64
CA SER A 220 -10.85 30.30 -13.78
C SER A 220 -11.42 28.87 -13.73
N LEU A 221 -11.35 28.13 -14.85
CA LEU A 221 -11.81 26.75 -14.95
C LEU A 221 -11.02 25.80 -14.04
N TRP A 222 -9.69 25.96 -13.94
CA TRP A 222 -8.90 25.26 -12.93
C TRP A 222 -9.33 25.63 -11.51
N GLY A 223 -9.58 26.91 -11.25
CA GLY A 223 -10.09 27.39 -9.97
C GLY A 223 -11.42 26.74 -9.56
N GLU A 224 -12.35 26.60 -10.52
CA GLU A 224 -13.63 25.91 -10.34
C GLU A 224 -13.43 24.42 -10.06
N PHE A 225 -12.63 23.72 -10.88
CA PHE A 225 -12.31 22.31 -10.69
C PHE A 225 -11.71 22.03 -9.30
N LEU A 226 -10.70 22.81 -8.89
CA LEU A 226 -10.08 22.68 -7.58
C LEU A 226 -11.06 23.00 -6.44
N SER A 227 -11.99 23.93 -6.65
CA SER A 227 -13.06 24.21 -5.69
C SER A 227 -13.99 23.02 -5.52
N PHE A 228 -14.29 22.29 -6.61
CA PHE A 228 -15.02 21.02 -6.51
C PHE A 228 -14.29 20.00 -5.63
N LEU A 229 -12.96 19.89 -5.73
CA LEU A 229 -12.19 18.96 -4.89
C LEU A 229 -12.22 19.33 -3.39
N LYS A 230 -12.26 20.62 -3.05
CA LYS A 230 -12.29 21.10 -1.66
C LYS A 230 -13.55 20.72 -0.88
N PHE A 231 -14.70 20.50 -1.54
CA PHE A 231 -15.96 20.12 -0.86
C PHE A 231 -15.86 18.85 0.00
N LYS A 232 -14.87 17.99 -0.23
CA LYS A 232 -14.59 16.78 0.56
C LYS A 232 -13.28 16.82 1.36
N ARG A 233 -12.78 18.02 1.71
CA ARG A 233 -11.54 18.20 2.48
C ARG A 233 -10.28 17.69 1.76
N VAL A 234 -10.25 17.71 0.43
CA VAL A 234 -8.99 17.57 -0.31
C VAL A 234 -8.11 18.78 0.01
N LYS A 235 -6.95 18.57 0.63
CA LYS A 235 -5.97 19.63 0.89
C LYS A 235 -5.31 20.04 -0.44
N THR A 236 -5.86 21.03 -1.13
CA THR A 236 -5.34 21.54 -2.41
C THR A 236 -4.19 22.55 -2.27
N GLN A 237 -3.67 22.78 -1.07
CA GLN A 237 -2.62 23.80 -0.82
C GLN A 237 -1.28 23.48 -1.52
N ALA A 238 -1.08 22.25 -2.02
CA ALA A 238 0.14 21.85 -2.72
C ALA A 238 0.15 22.17 -4.23
N LEU A 239 -0.96 22.62 -4.83
CA LEU A 239 -1.04 22.89 -6.28
C LEU A 239 -0.48 24.26 -6.69
N ARG A 240 -0.27 25.18 -5.75
CA ARG A 240 0.30 26.51 -6.04
C ARG A 240 1.81 26.49 -5.84
N GLY A 241 2.52 25.97 -6.84
CA GLY A 241 3.93 26.28 -7.06
C GLY A 241 4.82 25.07 -7.27
N THR A 242 5.16 24.80 -8.54
CA THR A 242 6.54 24.69 -9.02
C THR A 242 6.53 24.70 -10.55
N ASN A 243 6.52 25.90 -11.15
CA ASN A 243 7.10 26.07 -12.48
C ASN A 243 8.60 25.82 -12.35
N GLY A 244 9.06 24.68 -12.86
CA GLY A 244 10.48 24.39 -13.09
C GLY A 244 11.31 24.15 -11.83
N SER A 245 12.07 23.05 -11.85
CA SER A 245 13.15 22.72 -10.91
C SER A 245 12.74 22.06 -9.59
N VAL A 246 13.21 20.82 -9.44
CA VAL A 246 13.13 19.89 -8.31
C VAL A 246 11.84 19.07 -8.21
N MET A 247 11.74 18.01 -9.03
CA MET A 247 11.03 16.79 -8.63
C MET A 247 11.62 16.32 -7.29
N LYS A 248 11.00 16.71 -6.18
CA LYS A 248 11.37 16.18 -4.86
C LYS A 248 11.15 14.67 -4.90
N GLU A 249 12.22 13.94 -4.67
CA GLU A 249 12.34 12.49 -4.53
C GLU A 249 11.11 11.86 -3.86
N TRP A 250 10.09 11.54 -4.64
CA TRP A 250 8.82 10.97 -4.18
C TRP A 250 9.02 9.54 -3.68
N CYS A 251 9.84 8.78 -4.40
CA CYS A 251 10.21 7.43 -4.02
C CYS A 251 11.20 7.48 -2.84
N PRO A 252 10.84 6.98 -1.65
CA PRO A 252 11.69 7.08 -0.48
C PRO A 252 13.00 6.27 -0.61
N SER A 253 13.02 5.26 -1.48
CA SER A 253 14.19 4.42 -1.75
C SER A 253 15.35 5.16 -2.46
N VAL A 254 15.16 6.42 -2.90
CA VAL A 254 16.21 7.21 -3.58
C VAL A 254 17.33 7.66 -2.63
N LYS A 255 17.03 7.91 -1.35
CA LYS A 255 17.91 8.63 -0.39
C LYS A 255 18.99 7.80 0.30
N THR A 256 19.45 6.76 -0.35
CA THR A 256 19.87 5.57 0.36
C THR A 256 21.31 5.23 -0.07
N SER A 257 22.26 5.20 0.87
CA SER A 257 23.69 4.94 0.61
C SER A 257 23.96 3.56 0.02
N SER A 258 24.98 3.45 -0.85
CA SER A 258 25.41 2.22 -1.49
C SER A 258 26.06 1.25 -0.50
N GLU A 259 25.42 0.13 -0.22
CA GLU A 259 26.10 -1.07 0.25
C GLU A 259 26.42 -1.96 -0.96
N GLU A 260 27.38 -2.88 -0.84
CA GLU A 260 27.64 -3.87 -1.90
C GLU A 260 26.43 -4.79 -2.03
N GLU A 261 25.79 -4.77 -3.20
CA GLU A 261 24.61 -5.57 -3.52
C GLU A 261 25.02 -6.92 -4.10
N ASP A 262 24.30 -7.97 -3.74
CA ASP A 262 24.47 -9.29 -4.35
C ASP A 262 24.12 -9.24 -5.85
N PRO A 263 25.09 -9.48 -6.76
CA PRO A 263 24.87 -9.42 -8.21
C PRO A 263 23.80 -10.41 -8.70
N GLU A 264 23.65 -11.56 -8.04
CA GLU A 264 22.65 -12.56 -8.40
C GLU A 264 21.24 -12.04 -8.10
N MET A 265 21.07 -11.41 -6.93
CA MET A 265 19.80 -10.79 -6.55
C MET A 265 19.44 -9.62 -7.46
N VAL A 266 20.43 -8.82 -7.88
CA VAL A 266 20.22 -7.73 -8.86
C VAL A 266 19.72 -8.31 -10.18
N SER A 267 20.38 -9.37 -10.66
CA SER A 267 19.98 -10.09 -11.87
C SER A 267 18.56 -10.65 -11.78
N ALA A 268 18.15 -11.16 -10.61
CA ALA A 268 16.79 -11.62 -10.38
C ALA A 268 15.76 -10.48 -10.55
N VAL A 269 15.99 -9.29 -9.98
CA VAL A 269 15.06 -8.16 -10.18
C VAL A 269 15.04 -7.69 -11.63
N VAL A 270 16.18 -7.68 -12.32
CA VAL A 270 16.26 -7.40 -13.77
C VAL A 270 15.44 -8.42 -14.58
N SER A 271 15.49 -9.70 -14.19
CA SER A 271 14.68 -10.76 -14.81
C SER A 271 13.18 -10.52 -14.61
N ILE A 272 12.78 -10.06 -13.41
CA ILE A 272 11.39 -9.65 -13.14
C ILE A 272 10.97 -8.52 -14.09
N LEU A 273 11.75 -7.44 -14.20
CA LEU A 273 11.45 -6.31 -15.09
C LEU A 273 11.26 -6.76 -16.54
N LYS A 274 12.21 -7.55 -17.08
CA LYS A 274 12.12 -8.09 -18.43
C LYS A 274 10.88 -8.95 -18.64
N SER A 275 10.53 -9.77 -17.65
CA SER A 275 9.33 -10.63 -17.69
C SER A 275 8.02 -9.86 -17.64
N LEU A 276 8.04 -8.62 -17.10
CA LEU A 276 6.89 -7.70 -17.15
C LEU A 276 6.83 -6.93 -18.49
N GLY A 277 7.79 -7.12 -19.39
CA GLY A 277 7.88 -6.44 -20.68
C GLY A 277 8.58 -5.08 -20.62
N GLU A 278 9.29 -4.78 -19.52
CA GLU A 278 10.01 -3.53 -19.33
C GLU A 278 11.45 -3.61 -19.84
N ASP A 279 11.98 -2.46 -20.25
CA ASP A 279 13.39 -2.27 -20.57
C ASP A 279 14.14 -1.79 -19.32
N PRO A 280 14.99 -2.64 -18.69
CA PRO A 280 15.74 -2.24 -17.49
C PRO A 280 16.73 -1.09 -17.73
N SER A 281 17.07 -0.78 -18.98
CA SER A 281 17.94 0.35 -19.34
C SER A 281 17.21 1.69 -19.44
N ARG A 282 15.88 1.68 -19.35
CA ARG A 282 15.07 2.91 -19.28
C ARG A 282 15.49 3.75 -18.08
N GLU A 283 15.68 5.06 -18.26
CA GLU A 283 16.22 5.98 -17.25
C GLU A 283 15.58 5.81 -15.85
N GLY A 284 14.25 5.71 -15.79
CA GLY A 284 13.50 5.53 -14.54
C GLY A 284 13.63 4.15 -13.88
N LEU A 285 14.22 3.17 -14.56
CA LEU A 285 14.36 1.77 -14.11
C LEU A 285 15.80 1.35 -13.78
N ILE A 286 16.81 2.11 -14.21
CA ILE A 286 18.23 1.74 -14.03
C ILE A 286 18.56 1.41 -12.57
N ALA A 287 18.09 2.26 -11.64
CA ALA A 287 18.34 2.09 -10.21
C ALA A 287 17.31 1.20 -9.50
N THR A 288 16.30 0.70 -10.22
CA THR A 288 15.17 -0.02 -9.62
C THR A 288 15.56 -1.34 -8.98
N PRO A 289 16.40 -2.20 -9.61
CA PRO A 289 16.91 -3.40 -8.96
C PRO A 289 17.52 -3.12 -7.59
N SER A 290 18.50 -2.22 -7.55
CA SER A 290 19.20 -1.78 -6.34
C SER A 290 18.26 -1.25 -5.26
N ARG A 291 17.35 -0.34 -5.63
CA ARG A 291 16.38 0.26 -4.70
C ARG A 291 15.39 -0.75 -4.13
N PHE A 292 14.95 -1.73 -4.93
CA PHE A 292 14.05 -2.79 -4.47
C PHE A 292 14.79 -3.75 -3.54
N LEU A 293 16.01 -4.17 -3.90
CA LEU A 293 16.82 -5.05 -3.05
C LEU A 293 17.12 -4.42 -1.71
N LYS A 294 17.53 -3.14 -1.69
CA LYS A 294 17.81 -2.48 -0.43
C LYS A 294 16.59 -2.43 0.49
N TRP A 295 15.41 -2.18 -0.08
CA TRP A 295 14.18 -2.26 0.68
C TRP A 295 14.04 -3.65 1.31
N MET A 296 14.24 -4.70 0.51
CA MET A 296 14.10 -6.09 0.94
C MET A 296 15.13 -6.47 2.01
N MET A 297 16.38 -6.01 1.87
CA MET A 297 17.48 -6.29 2.80
C MET A 297 17.30 -5.62 4.16
N ASN A 298 16.50 -4.55 4.29
CA ASN A 298 16.15 -4.01 5.61
C ASN A 298 15.45 -5.03 6.52
N PHE A 299 14.86 -6.09 5.94
CA PHE A 299 14.17 -7.16 6.68
C PHE A 299 15.05 -8.41 6.83
N GLN A 300 16.29 -8.36 6.32
CA GLN A 300 17.32 -9.38 6.49
C GLN A 300 17.95 -9.18 7.88
N ASN A 301 17.49 -9.97 8.83
CA ASN A 301 17.69 -9.75 10.25
C ASN A 301 19.01 -10.36 10.75
N VAL A 302 20.16 -9.87 10.25
CA VAL A 302 21.47 -10.49 10.55
C VAL A 302 22.19 -9.90 11.77
N ASN A 303 21.89 -8.66 12.16
CA ASN A 303 22.71 -7.93 13.16
C ASN A 303 21.98 -7.45 14.42
N PHE A 304 20.68 -7.70 14.58
CA PHE A 304 20.01 -7.37 15.83
C PHE A 304 20.25 -8.49 16.85
N GLU A 305 21.45 -8.51 17.45
CA GLU A 305 21.59 -9.09 18.78
C GLU A 305 20.56 -8.39 19.66
N MET A 306 19.55 -9.14 20.07
CA MET A 306 18.60 -8.68 21.06
C MET A 306 19.36 -8.51 22.37
N LYS A 307 19.99 -7.33 22.55
CA LYS A 307 20.73 -6.97 23.76
C LYS A 307 19.71 -6.83 24.88
N LEU A 308 19.36 -7.96 25.49
CA LEU A 308 18.68 -8.07 26.78
C LEU A 308 19.62 -7.62 27.91
N ASN A 309 20.33 -6.51 27.72
CA ASN A 309 21.34 -6.00 28.64
C ASN A 309 20.68 -5.80 30.01
N GLY A 310 20.98 -6.72 30.93
CA GLY A 310 20.54 -6.67 32.32
C GLY A 310 19.10 -7.11 32.60
N VAL A 311 18.46 -7.91 31.73
CA VAL A 311 17.21 -8.60 32.12
C VAL A 311 17.60 -9.96 32.68
N ASN A 312 17.58 -10.08 34.01
CA ASN A 312 17.82 -11.34 34.69
C ASN A 312 16.64 -12.29 34.38
N VAL A 313 16.80 -13.19 33.40
CA VAL A 313 15.79 -14.18 32.97
C VAL A 313 15.61 -15.29 34.01
N ASN A 314 16.30 -15.21 35.15
CA ASN A 314 16.00 -16.07 36.30
C ASN A 314 14.59 -15.72 36.78
N GLY A 315 13.64 -16.58 36.38
CA GLY A 315 12.21 -16.44 36.61
C GLY A 315 11.94 -15.80 37.96
N VAL A 316 11.32 -14.62 37.93
CA VAL A 316 10.86 -13.95 39.14
C VAL A 316 9.95 -14.95 39.83
N LYS A 317 10.38 -15.50 40.97
CA LYS A 317 9.52 -16.32 41.83
C LYS A 317 8.42 -15.40 42.37
N VAL A 318 7.32 -15.33 41.64
CA VAL A 318 6.15 -14.54 42.04
C VAL A 318 5.50 -15.25 43.22
N LYS A 319 5.63 -14.67 44.42
CA LYS A 319 4.73 -14.99 45.53
C LYS A 319 3.36 -14.41 45.19
N GLU A 320 2.30 -15.21 45.33
CA GLU A 320 0.91 -14.77 45.16
C GLU A 320 0.64 -13.52 46.01
N LYS A 321 0.54 -12.35 45.36
CA LYS A 321 0.01 -11.13 45.95
C LYS A 321 -1.29 -10.78 45.23
N LYS A 322 -2.32 -10.44 46.02
CA LYS A 322 -3.70 -10.25 45.59
C LYS A 322 -4.00 -8.96 44.79
N ASN A 323 -3.01 -8.09 44.54
CA ASN A 323 -3.22 -6.84 43.78
C ASN A 323 -2.24 -6.75 42.60
N LYS A 324 -2.61 -7.32 41.45
CA LYS A 324 -1.91 -7.10 40.18
C LYS A 324 -2.56 -5.92 39.45
N LYS A 325 -1.79 -4.86 39.16
CA LYS A 325 -2.24 -3.71 38.34
C LYS A 325 -1.96 -3.99 36.86
N MET A 326 -2.87 -3.64 35.96
CA MET A 326 -2.65 -3.71 34.52
C MET A 326 -1.81 -2.51 34.05
N TYR A 327 -0.72 -2.81 33.33
CA TYR A 327 0.13 -1.84 32.64
C TYR A 327 -0.08 -1.95 31.14
N CYS A 328 0.07 -0.84 30.41
CA CYS A 328 -0.18 -0.79 28.98
C CYS A 328 0.91 0.02 28.27
N GLU A 329 1.45 -0.54 27.17
CA GLU A 329 2.24 0.17 26.18
C GLU A 329 1.42 0.23 24.90
N LEU A 330 0.91 1.41 24.53
CA LEU A 330 -0.02 1.58 23.43
C LEU A 330 0.64 2.31 22.26
N ASN A 331 0.23 1.98 21.04
CA ASN A 331 0.69 2.62 19.81
C ASN A 331 2.21 2.44 19.56
N VAL A 332 2.73 1.23 19.76
CA VAL A 332 4.12 0.92 19.43
C VAL A 332 4.21 0.65 17.92
N PRO A 333 4.82 1.55 17.11
CA PRO A 333 4.85 1.39 15.67
C PRO A 333 5.73 0.20 15.26
N PHE A 334 5.37 -0.45 14.16
CA PHE A 334 6.19 -1.48 13.53
C PHE A 334 6.07 -1.47 12.01
N TRP A 335 7.09 -2.04 11.37
CA TRP A 335 7.17 -2.28 9.93
C TRP A 335 7.51 -3.74 9.71
N SER A 336 6.98 -4.35 8.66
CA SER A 336 7.26 -5.74 8.34
C SER A 336 7.06 -6.03 6.85
N MET A 337 7.54 -7.17 6.38
CA MET A 337 7.35 -7.65 5.02
C MET A 337 6.45 -8.89 5.02
N CYS A 338 5.33 -8.83 4.32
CA CYS A 338 4.38 -9.94 4.25
C CYS A 338 5.03 -11.11 3.51
N GLU A 339 5.21 -12.24 4.20
CA GLU A 339 5.93 -13.37 3.61
C GLU A 339 5.20 -13.98 2.39
N HIS A 340 3.88 -13.80 2.30
CA HIS A 340 3.09 -14.32 1.18
C HIS A 340 3.31 -13.56 -0.14
N HIS A 341 3.72 -12.29 -0.06
CA HIS A 341 3.69 -11.37 -1.20
C HIS A 341 4.94 -10.49 -1.33
N LEU A 342 5.86 -10.54 -0.39
CA LEU A 342 7.08 -9.72 -0.36
C LEU A 342 6.77 -8.21 -0.49
N LEU A 343 5.68 -7.79 0.17
CA LEU A 343 5.22 -6.41 0.20
C LEU A 343 5.12 -5.91 1.64
N PRO A 344 5.36 -4.61 1.87
CA PRO A 344 5.27 -4.03 3.19
C PRO A 344 3.89 -4.19 3.83
N PHE A 345 3.89 -4.37 5.14
CA PHE A 345 2.78 -4.02 6.01
C PHE A 345 3.32 -3.29 7.23
N TYR A 346 2.54 -2.37 7.76
CA TYR A 346 2.96 -1.50 8.86
C TYR A 346 1.76 -1.15 9.71
N GLY A 347 2.02 -0.81 10.96
CA GLY A 347 0.95 -0.64 11.92
C GLY A 347 1.45 -0.32 13.31
N VAL A 348 0.60 -0.66 14.27
CA VAL A 348 0.87 -0.47 15.69
C VAL A 348 0.62 -1.75 16.47
N VAL A 349 1.41 -1.93 17.52
CA VAL A 349 1.21 -2.96 18.55
C VAL A 349 0.82 -2.27 19.85
N HIS A 350 -0.16 -2.86 20.53
CA HIS A 350 -0.61 -2.50 21.86
C HIS A 350 -0.33 -3.69 22.77
N ILE A 351 0.31 -3.45 23.91
CA ILE A 351 0.72 -4.48 24.86
C ILE A 351 0.10 -4.14 26.19
N GLY A 352 -0.65 -5.09 26.76
CA GLY A 352 -1.13 -5.07 28.14
C GLY A 352 -0.51 -6.20 28.93
N TYR A 353 -0.14 -5.95 30.18
CA TYR A 353 0.39 -7.00 31.05
C TYR A 353 0.15 -6.69 32.53
N TYR A 354 0.09 -7.74 33.34
CA TYR A 354 0.12 -7.62 34.78
C TYR A 354 1.53 -7.88 35.31
N CYS A 355 1.97 -7.09 36.29
CA CYS A 355 3.23 -7.34 36.97
C CYS A 355 3.11 -7.15 38.49
N ALA A 356 4.01 -7.79 39.24
CA ALA A 356 4.08 -7.64 40.69
C ALA A 356 4.61 -6.24 41.07
N GLU A 357 4.11 -5.70 42.19
CA GLU A 357 4.61 -4.45 42.75
C GLU A 357 6.14 -4.50 42.95
N GLY A 358 6.87 -3.54 42.35
CA GLY A 358 8.33 -3.44 42.42
C GLY A 358 9.08 -3.91 41.16
N TYR A 359 8.39 -4.42 40.14
CA TYR A 359 9.02 -4.70 38.85
C TYR A 359 9.35 -3.40 38.10
N ASN A 360 10.59 -3.27 37.64
CA ASN A 360 11.01 -2.13 36.82
C ASN A 360 10.51 -2.32 35.38
N HIS A 361 9.38 -1.70 35.08
CA HIS A 361 8.86 -1.55 33.72
C HIS A 361 9.91 -0.88 32.83
N LYS A 362 10.29 -1.55 31.73
CA LYS A 362 11.20 -1.00 30.72
C LYS A 362 10.46 -0.85 29.38
N PRO A 363 9.81 0.29 29.11
CA PRO A 363 9.15 0.55 27.82
C PRO A 363 10.08 0.35 26.62
N SER A 364 11.38 0.60 26.79
CA SER A 364 12.40 0.32 25.77
C SER A 364 12.48 -1.15 25.38
N LEU A 365 12.34 -2.08 26.33
CA LEU A 365 12.36 -3.53 26.07
C LEU A 365 11.17 -3.97 25.21
N MET A 366 9.97 -3.45 25.52
CA MET A 366 8.74 -3.72 24.76
C MET A 366 8.88 -3.27 23.31
N LYS A 367 9.38 -2.04 23.11
CA LYS A 367 9.67 -1.49 21.78
C LYS A 367 10.72 -2.33 21.04
N SER A 368 11.79 -2.76 21.71
CA SER A 368 12.81 -3.63 21.11
C SER A 368 12.26 -4.98 20.66
N ILE A 369 11.34 -5.59 21.43
CA ILE A 369 10.68 -6.85 21.06
C ILE A 369 9.80 -6.66 19.82
N VAL A 370 8.95 -5.62 19.82
CA VAL A 370 8.10 -5.29 18.67
C VAL A 370 8.95 -5.02 17.43
N HIS A 371 10.03 -4.25 17.57
CA HIS A 371 10.95 -3.95 16.48
C HIS A 371 11.63 -5.22 15.94
N PHE A 372 12.14 -6.08 16.82
CA PHE A 372 12.78 -7.34 16.41
C PHE A 372 11.86 -8.22 15.58
N TYR A 373 10.60 -8.39 16.01
CA TYR A 373 9.63 -9.21 15.27
C TYR A 373 9.04 -8.50 14.05
N GLY A 374 8.95 -7.17 14.06
CA GLY A 374 8.51 -6.37 12.92
C GLY A 374 9.44 -6.51 11.72
N PHE A 375 10.74 -6.26 11.90
CA PHE A 375 11.73 -6.23 10.81
C PHE A 375 12.16 -7.63 10.34
N LYS A 376 11.19 -8.39 9.82
CA LYS A 376 11.33 -9.75 9.27
C LYS A 376 10.32 -9.99 8.15
N LEU A 377 10.51 -11.07 7.41
CA LEU A 377 9.42 -11.73 6.69
C LEU A 377 8.45 -12.34 7.70
N GLN A 378 7.18 -11.92 7.66
CA GLN A 378 6.20 -12.25 8.69
C GLN A 378 4.79 -12.49 8.18
N VAL A 379 4.02 -13.10 9.07
CA VAL A 379 2.56 -13.14 9.10
C VAL A 379 2.13 -12.41 10.37
N GLN A 380 1.18 -11.48 10.27
CA GLN A 380 0.79 -10.61 11.39
C GLN A 380 0.37 -11.43 12.63
N GLU A 381 -0.42 -12.48 12.44
CA GLU A 381 -0.86 -13.41 13.48
C GLU A 381 0.33 -14.06 14.20
N ARG A 382 1.35 -14.48 13.44
CA ARG A 382 2.57 -15.08 13.98
C ARG A 382 3.35 -14.04 14.79
N MET A 383 3.54 -12.85 14.24
CA MET A 383 4.23 -11.75 14.91
C MET A 383 3.58 -11.40 16.25
N THR A 384 2.25 -11.21 16.26
CA THR A 384 1.47 -10.90 17.47
C THR A 384 1.64 -11.95 18.55
N ARG A 385 1.58 -13.23 18.17
CA ARG A 385 1.83 -14.36 19.08
C ARG A 385 3.27 -14.40 19.58
N GLN A 386 4.26 -14.24 18.70
CA GLN A 386 5.68 -14.26 19.08
C GLN A 386 6.03 -13.15 20.07
N ILE A 387 5.47 -11.94 19.90
CA ILE A 387 5.63 -10.84 20.85
C ILE A 387 5.05 -11.24 22.21
N ALA A 388 3.82 -11.78 22.26
CA ALA A 388 3.19 -12.21 23.51
C ALA A 388 4.00 -13.30 24.22
N GLU A 389 4.42 -14.34 23.50
CA GLU A 389 5.21 -15.46 24.02
C GLU A 389 6.57 -15.01 24.56
N THR A 390 7.22 -14.05 23.89
CA THR A 390 8.50 -13.49 24.34
C THR A 390 8.34 -12.64 25.60
N LEU A 391 7.24 -11.89 25.69
CA LEU A 391 6.97 -11.01 26.84
C LEU A 391 6.51 -11.76 28.08
N SER A 392 5.74 -12.83 27.91
CA SER A 392 5.15 -13.61 28.99
C SER A 392 6.12 -13.96 30.12
N PRO A 393 7.27 -14.62 29.88
CA PRO A 393 8.23 -14.94 30.94
C PRO A 393 8.91 -13.71 31.55
N LEU A 394 8.96 -12.59 30.83
CA LEU A 394 9.62 -11.36 31.28
C LEU A 394 8.77 -10.56 32.26
N VAL A 395 7.44 -10.60 32.12
CA VAL A 395 6.51 -9.80 32.93
C VAL A 395 5.70 -10.60 33.96
N GLY A 396 5.82 -11.94 33.96
CA GLY A 396 5.19 -12.80 34.95
C GLY A 396 3.96 -13.57 34.48
N GLY A 397 3.81 -13.77 33.17
CA GLY A 397 2.89 -14.75 32.56
C GLY A 397 1.62 -14.17 31.94
N ASP A 398 1.14 -13.02 32.44
CA ASP A 398 -0.14 -12.45 32.05
C ASP A 398 0.04 -11.32 31.03
N VAL A 399 -0.18 -11.61 29.75
CA VAL A 399 0.05 -10.68 28.63
C VAL A 399 -1.10 -10.70 27.64
N ILE A 400 -1.47 -9.53 27.13
CA ILE A 400 -2.31 -9.32 25.96
C ILE A 400 -1.55 -8.48 24.95
N VAL A 401 -1.54 -8.91 23.69
CA VAL A 401 -0.94 -8.17 22.58
C VAL A 401 -1.99 -8.02 21.50
N VAL A 402 -2.23 -6.80 21.06
CA VAL A 402 -3.08 -6.47 19.92
C VAL A 402 -2.21 -5.79 18.87
N ALA A 403 -2.19 -6.31 17.65
CA ALA A 403 -1.53 -5.65 16.53
C ALA A 403 -2.57 -5.27 15.48
N GLU A 404 -2.50 -4.02 15.02
CA GLU A 404 -3.34 -3.45 13.97
C GLU A 404 -2.44 -2.98 12.83
N ALA A 405 -2.70 -3.43 11.60
CA ALA A 405 -1.82 -3.10 10.47
C ALA A 405 -2.57 -2.96 9.15
N GLY A 406 -2.06 -2.06 8.31
CA GLY A 406 -2.41 -1.96 6.90
C GLY A 406 -1.41 -2.78 6.07
N HIS A 407 -1.92 -3.49 5.06
CA HIS A 407 -1.12 -4.37 4.21
C HIS A 407 -1.10 -3.87 2.77
N SER A 408 0.08 -3.56 2.23
CA SER A 408 0.22 -3.14 0.83
C SER A 408 -0.13 -4.25 -0.16
N CYS A 409 -0.14 -5.52 0.27
CA CYS A 409 -0.61 -6.63 -0.55
C CYS A 409 -2.13 -6.65 -0.74
N MET A 410 -2.92 -6.08 0.18
CA MET A 410 -4.38 -5.92 0.03
C MET A 410 -4.74 -4.74 -0.88
N VAL A 411 -3.78 -3.84 -1.11
CA VAL A 411 -3.91 -2.74 -2.08
C VAL A 411 -3.74 -3.25 -3.51
N SER A 412 -2.73 -4.09 -3.75
CA SER A 412 -2.38 -4.57 -5.08
C SER A 412 -3.07 -5.87 -5.50
N ARG A 413 -3.95 -6.43 -4.63
CA ARG A 413 -4.67 -7.69 -4.90
C ARG A 413 -6.09 -7.66 -4.33
N GLY A 414 -6.95 -8.52 -4.89
CA GLY A 414 -8.27 -8.83 -4.34
C GLY A 414 -9.26 -7.68 -4.53
N ILE A 415 -9.81 -7.17 -3.43
CA ILE A 415 -10.85 -6.12 -3.41
C ILE A 415 -10.27 -4.75 -3.80
N GLU A 416 -8.92 -4.62 -3.89
CA GLU A 416 -8.22 -3.38 -4.21
C GLU A 416 -8.68 -2.19 -3.34
N LYS A 417 -8.93 -2.48 -2.05
CA LYS A 417 -9.50 -1.52 -1.08
C LYS A 417 -8.42 -0.88 -0.24
N PHE A 418 -8.23 0.41 -0.48
CA PHE A 418 -7.41 1.29 0.34
C PHE A 418 -8.00 1.48 1.73
N GLY A 419 -7.15 1.64 2.73
CA GLY A 419 -7.57 1.82 4.12
C GLY A 419 -8.06 0.55 4.81
N SER A 420 -8.00 -0.62 4.15
CA SER A 420 -8.23 -1.89 4.84
C SER A 420 -7.15 -2.12 5.88
N SER A 421 -7.57 -2.31 7.13
CA SER A 421 -6.70 -2.73 8.23
C SER A 421 -7.11 -4.12 8.71
N THR A 422 -6.16 -4.81 9.33
CA THR A 422 -6.40 -6.10 9.99
C THR A 422 -5.93 -5.99 11.43
N ALA A 423 -6.67 -6.61 12.34
CA ALA A 423 -6.35 -6.65 13.76
C ALA A 423 -6.19 -8.11 14.20
N THR A 424 -5.17 -8.36 15.01
CA THR A 424 -4.90 -9.68 15.59
C THR A 424 -4.65 -9.53 17.07
N ILE A 425 -5.11 -10.50 17.85
CA ILE A 425 -4.96 -10.52 19.31
C ILE A 425 -4.29 -11.82 19.75
N ALA A 426 -3.31 -11.73 20.64
CA ALA A 426 -2.71 -12.85 21.36
C ALA A 426 -2.85 -12.61 22.86
N VAL A 427 -3.34 -13.61 23.59
CA VAL A 427 -3.55 -13.56 25.04
C VAL A 427 -2.88 -14.74 25.71
N LEU A 428 -2.23 -14.48 26.85
CA LEU A 428 -1.56 -15.45 27.70
C LEU A 428 -1.87 -15.17 29.18
N GLY A 429 -1.76 -16.20 30.02
CA GLY A 429 -2.05 -16.09 31.45
C GLY A 429 -3.52 -15.71 31.71
N GLN A 430 -3.76 -14.82 32.68
CA GLN A 430 -5.09 -14.37 33.10
C GLN A 430 -5.95 -13.88 31.93
N PHE A 431 -5.37 -13.16 30.96
CA PHE A 431 -6.10 -12.63 29.80
C PHE A 431 -6.74 -13.72 28.94
N SER A 432 -6.30 -14.99 29.03
CA SER A 432 -6.90 -16.10 28.29
C SER A 432 -8.32 -16.42 28.78
N ASN A 433 -8.54 -16.31 30.09
CA ASN A 433 -9.79 -16.74 30.75
C ASN A 433 -10.65 -15.57 31.26
N ASP A 434 -10.08 -14.36 31.34
CA ASP A 434 -10.76 -13.18 31.88
C ASP A 434 -11.19 -12.23 30.75
N SER A 435 -12.46 -12.32 30.35
CA SER A 435 -13.04 -11.43 29.33
C SER A 435 -13.14 -9.99 29.79
N SER A 436 -13.29 -9.75 31.10
CA SER A 436 -13.38 -8.40 31.65
C SER A 436 -12.04 -7.69 31.57
N ALA A 437 -10.94 -8.37 31.88
CA ALA A 437 -9.59 -7.84 31.73
C ALA A 437 -9.26 -7.51 30.26
N ARG A 438 -9.71 -8.35 29.31
CA ARG A 438 -9.57 -8.05 27.88
C ARG A 438 -10.36 -6.81 27.47
N ALA A 439 -11.61 -6.69 27.91
CA ALA A 439 -12.43 -5.51 27.62
C ALA A 439 -11.81 -4.23 28.19
N GLU A 440 -11.34 -4.26 29.45
CA GLU A 440 -10.65 -3.13 30.08
C GLU A 440 -9.43 -2.67 29.26
N PHE A 441 -8.66 -3.61 28.69
CA PHE A 441 -7.51 -3.29 27.86
C PHE A 441 -7.93 -2.66 26.52
N LEU A 442 -8.93 -3.23 25.84
CA LEU A 442 -9.44 -2.71 24.57
C LEU A 442 -10.04 -1.31 24.72
N ASP A 443 -10.74 -1.03 25.83
CA ASP A 443 -11.28 0.29 26.12
C ASP A 443 -10.16 1.35 26.28
N LYS A 444 -9.00 0.98 26.85
CA LYS A 444 -7.83 1.87 26.94
C LYS A 444 -7.23 2.19 25.57
N ILE A 445 -7.25 1.25 24.62
CA ILE A 445 -6.83 1.51 23.23
C ILE A 445 -7.77 2.56 22.61
N HIS A 446 -9.08 2.36 22.72
CA HIS A 446 -10.08 3.27 22.15
C HIS A 446 -10.01 4.68 22.74
N ALA A 447 -9.87 4.80 24.07
CA ALA A 447 -9.73 6.10 24.73
C ALA A 447 -8.48 6.87 24.24
N THR A 448 -7.40 6.16 23.95
CA THR A 448 -6.17 6.76 23.41
C THR A 448 -6.32 7.16 21.94
N ALA A 449 -7.04 6.37 21.14
CA ALA A 449 -7.33 6.69 19.75
C ALA A 449 -8.19 7.96 19.62
N ALA A 450 -9.23 8.09 20.46
CA ALA A 450 -10.12 9.27 20.48
C ALA A 450 -9.37 10.59 20.75
N LEU A 451 -8.27 10.56 21.51
CA LEU A 451 -7.42 11.72 21.76
C LEU A 451 -6.53 12.12 20.57
N LYS A 452 -6.34 11.23 19.58
CA LYS A 452 -5.49 11.46 18.39
C LYS A 452 -6.27 11.81 17.12
N VAL A 453 -7.60 11.70 17.10
CA VAL A 453 -8.43 11.99 15.91
C VAL A 453 -8.32 13.46 15.45
N ASP A 454 -7.88 14.38 16.32
CA ASP A 454 -7.59 15.77 15.95
C ASP A 454 -6.26 15.98 15.19
N ALA A 455 -5.41 14.96 15.06
CA ALA A 455 -4.15 15.03 14.33
C ALA A 455 -3.99 13.85 13.35
N SER A 456 -4.63 13.95 12.19
CA SER A 456 -4.28 13.23 10.95
C SER A 456 -3.86 11.76 11.10
N SER A 457 -4.72 10.92 11.67
CA SER A 457 -4.63 9.47 11.50
C SER A 457 -4.91 9.09 10.04
N PRO A 458 -4.13 8.21 9.40
CA PRO A 458 -4.48 7.59 8.12
C PRO A 458 -5.47 6.41 8.28
N PHE A 459 -5.85 6.06 9.51
CA PHE A 459 -6.94 5.14 9.87
C PHE A 459 -8.18 5.91 10.26
#